data_AF-A0A0D9ZXL3-F1
#
_entry.id   AF-A0A0D9ZXL3-F1
#
_cell.length_a   1.000
_cell.length_b   1.000
_cell.length_c   1.000
_cell.angle_alpha   90.00
_cell.angle_beta   90.00
_cell.angle_gamma   90.00
#
_symmetry.space_group_name_H-M   'P 1'
#
loop_
_entity.id
_entity.type
_entity.pdbx_description
1 polymer ?
#
loop_
_entity_poly.entity_id
_entity_poly.type
_entity_poly.pdbx_seq_one_letter_code
_entity_poly.pdbx_strand_id
1 'polypeptide(L)'
;MPSFVVTLDLAKGVYAKFIDWDEQMFDRETCTPAHSANTAISEDLGQVEYILSDRTGTLTENRMIFRRCCMSDTLYGENNGDALKDARLLDAVSCNDPDIVKFLTLFLIPNFSNGGTITYQAQSQVEEALVTAASKLNMVLVSKDSNTAEISFNSCKFYYDLLDILEFNSDRKRMSAVVKDVQSGKILLLSKGADEAILPRCHQGTWYNRENCIVFM
;
A
#
# COMPACT_ATOMS: atom_id res chain seq x y z
N MET A 1 -14.78 -59.44 -6.78
CA MET A 1 -13.64 -58.55 -7.10
C MET A 1 -14.07 -57.25 -7.81
N PRO A 2 -14.88 -57.24 -8.89
CA PRO A 2 -15.26 -55.98 -9.54
C PRO A 2 -16.23 -55.11 -8.72
N SER A 3 -17.07 -55.70 -7.86
CA SER A 3 -18.05 -54.94 -7.06
C SER A 3 -17.41 -54.03 -6.00
N PHE A 4 -16.30 -54.44 -5.37
CA PHE A 4 -15.63 -53.67 -4.32
C PHE A 4 -15.05 -52.35 -4.85
N VAL A 5 -14.40 -52.40 -6.01
CA VAL A 5 -13.82 -51.23 -6.67
C VAL A 5 -14.92 -50.22 -7.00
N VAL A 6 -16.02 -50.69 -7.58
CA VAL A 6 -17.18 -49.84 -7.91
C VAL A 6 -17.81 -49.21 -6.67
N THR A 7 -17.93 -49.94 -5.57
CA THR A 7 -18.46 -49.39 -4.30
C THR A 7 -17.53 -48.35 -3.69
N LEU A 8 -16.21 -48.56 -3.73
CA LEU A 8 -15.23 -47.60 -3.23
C LEU A 8 -15.22 -46.30 -4.06
N ASP A 9 -15.27 -46.41 -5.38
CA ASP A 9 -15.32 -45.25 -6.29
C ASP A 9 -16.60 -44.44 -6.09
N LEU A 10 -17.74 -45.12 -5.86
CA LEU A 10 -19.00 -44.45 -5.53
C LEU A 10 -18.91 -43.70 -4.19
N ALA A 11 -18.36 -44.32 -3.15
CA ALA A 11 -18.18 -43.69 -1.85
C ALA A 11 -17.27 -42.46 -1.94
N LYS A 12 -16.15 -42.56 -2.66
CA LYS A 12 -15.22 -41.45 -2.96
C LYS A 12 -15.94 -40.30 -3.67
N GLY A 13 -16.77 -40.60 -4.67
CA GLY A 13 -17.58 -39.61 -5.37
C GLY A 13 -18.60 -38.89 -4.47
N VAL A 14 -19.24 -39.60 -3.53
CA VAL A 14 -20.17 -39.00 -2.56
C VAL A 14 -19.44 -38.06 -1.61
N TYR A 15 -18.27 -38.45 -1.09
CA TYR A 15 -17.46 -37.60 -0.21
C TYR A 15 -16.97 -36.34 -0.92
N ALA A 16 -16.52 -36.44 -2.18
CA ALA A 16 -16.14 -35.28 -2.98
C ALA A 16 -17.34 -34.31 -3.17
N LYS A 17 -18.55 -34.84 -3.37
CA LYS A 17 -19.76 -34.02 -3.45
C LYS A 17 -20.15 -33.35 -2.13
N PHE A 18 -19.87 -33.97 -0.99
CA PHE A 18 -20.09 -33.34 0.30
C PHE A 18 -19.14 -32.17 0.55
N ILE A 19 -17.88 -32.27 0.09
CA ILE A 19 -16.93 -31.14 0.12
C ILE A 19 -17.45 -29.99 -0.77
N ASP A 20 -17.91 -30.29 -1.99
CA ASP A 20 -18.44 -29.27 -2.91
C ASP A 20 -19.69 -28.54 -2.35
N TRP A 21 -20.49 -29.21 -1.52
CA TRP A 21 -21.73 -28.68 -0.95
C TRP A 21 -21.55 -28.06 0.44
N ASP A 22 -20.34 -28.01 0.98
CA ASP A 22 -20.08 -27.45 2.29
C ASP A 22 -20.18 -25.91 2.25
N GLU A 23 -21.15 -25.35 2.97
CA GLU A 23 -21.33 -23.91 3.10
C GLU A 23 -20.18 -23.22 3.84
N GLN A 24 -19.40 -23.94 4.67
CA GLN A 24 -18.26 -23.37 5.38
C GLN A 24 -17.06 -23.13 4.47
N MET A 25 -16.95 -23.90 3.38
CA MET A 25 -15.90 -23.75 2.37
C MET A 25 -16.35 -22.92 1.16
N PHE A 26 -17.44 -22.17 1.31
CA PHE A 26 -17.95 -21.26 0.31
C PHE A 26 -17.41 -19.84 0.53
N ASP A 27 -16.66 -19.32 -0.44
CA ASP A 27 -16.24 -17.93 -0.42
C ASP A 27 -17.39 -17.00 -0.86
N ARG A 28 -17.84 -16.15 0.07
CA ARG A 28 -18.94 -15.20 -0.15
C ARG A 28 -18.52 -13.99 -0.95
N GLU A 29 -17.24 -13.61 -0.94
CA GLU A 29 -16.78 -12.40 -1.63
C GLU A 29 -16.70 -12.64 -3.15
N THR A 30 -16.19 -13.80 -3.54
CA THR A 30 -16.10 -14.20 -4.97
C THR A 30 -17.27 -15.06 -5.43
N CYS A 31 -18.20 -15.44 -4.54
CA CYS A 31 -19.28 -16.39 -4.78
C CYS A 31 -18.78 -17.73 -5.33
N THR A 32 -17.63 -18.21 -4.83
CA THR A 32 -16.98 -19.42 -5.33
C THR A 32 -17.09 -20.55 -4.31
N PRO A 33 -17.75 -21.68 -4.64
CA PRO A 33 -17.78 -22.86 -3.77
C PRO A 33 -16.45 -23.62 -3.83
N ALA A 34 -16.19 -24.44 -2.81
CA ALA A 34 -15.16 -25.45 -2.90
C ALA A 34 -15.40 -26.36 -4.11
N HIS A 35 -14.32 -26.72 -4.81
CA HIS A 35 -14.40 -27.55 -6.00
C HIS A 35 -13.41 -28.71 -5.92
N SER A 36 -13.96 -29.92 -5.79
CA SER A 36 -13.21 -31.16 -5.80
C SER A 36 -12.98 -31.63 -7.24
N ALA A 37 -11.79 -31.35 -7.78
CA ALA A 37 -11.43 -31.78 -9.15
C ALA A 37 -11.16 -33.29 -9.25
N ASN A 38 -10.85 -33.96 -8.12
CA ASN A 38 -10.58 -35.39 -8.03
C ASN A 38 -11.52 -36.04 -7.01
N THR A 39 -12.06 -37.22 -7.33
CA THR A 39 -12.95 -37.98 -6.43
C THR A 39 -12.20 -38.66 -5.29
N ALA A 40 -10.90 -38.94 -5.43
CA ALA A 40 -10.07 -39.55 -4.39
C ALA A 40 -9.57 -38.55 -3.32
N ILE A 41 -9.98 -37.28 -3.40
CA ILE A 41 -9.43 -36.18 -2.59
C ILE A 41 -9.53 -36.38 -1.07
N SER A 42 -10.54 -37.09 -0.58
CA SER A 42 -10.74 -37.32 0.86
C SER A 42 -9.68 -38.25 1.47
N GLU A 43 -9.12 -39.18 0.68
CA GLU A 43 -8.03 -40.05 1.12
C GLU A 43 -6.69 -39.32 1.08
N ASP A 44 -6.44 -38.60 -0.02
CA ASP A 44 -5.22 -37.82 -0.23
C ASP A 44 -5.07 -36.76 0.88
N LEU A 45 -6.15 -36.00 1.17
CA LEU A 45 -6.16 -34.99 2.24
C LEU A 45 -5.96 -35.58 3.64
N GLY A 46 -6.41 -36.81 3.87
CA GLY A 46 -6.25 -37.50 5.16
C GLY A 46 -4.81 -37.95 5.47
N GLN A 47 -3.92 -37.91 4.47
CA GLN A 47 -2.53 -38.35 4.58
C GLN A 47 -1.51 -37.20 4.40
N VAL A 48 -1.97 -35.95 4.28
CA VAL A 48 -1.08 -34.80 4.07
C VAL A 48 -0.27 -34.51 5.34
N GLU A 49 1.07 -34.53 5.22
CA GLU A 49 2.00 -34.18 6.30
C GLU A 49 2.62 -32.78 6.12
N TYR A 50 2.82 -32.35 4.87
CA TYR A 50 3.46 -31.07 4.54
C TYR A 50 2.54 -30.23 3.66
N ILE A 51 2.32 -28.97 4.05
CA ILE A 51 1.62 -27.97 3.25
C ILE A 51 2.66 -27.00 2.68
N LEU A 52 2.73 -26.91 1.37
CA LEU A 52 3.53 -25.92 0.66
C LEU A 52 2.58 -24.79 0.22
N SER A 53 2.76 -23.61 0.78
CA SER A 53 1.94 -22.44 0.43
C SER A 53 2.79 -21.39 -0.27
N ASP A 54 2.26 -20.80 -1.33
CA ASP A 54 2.84 -19.61 -1.94
C ASP A 54 2.54 -18.38 -1.07
N ARG A 55 3.45 -17.40 -1.07
CA ARG A 55 3.27 -16.16 -0.31
C ARG A 55 2.20 -15.29 -0.97
N THR A 56 2.35 -15.04 -2.26
CA THR A 56 1.50 -14.07 -2.98
C THR A 56 0.27 -14.76 -3.55
N GLY A 57 -0.92 -14.24 -3.24
CA GLY A 57 -2.18 -14.81 -3.74
C GLY A 57 -2.71 -16.01 -2.95
N THR A 58 -1.97 -16.52 -1.96
CA THR A 58 -2.47 -17.51 -0.99
C THR A 58 -2.38 -16.99 0.44
N LEU A 59 -1.18 -16.68 0.94
CA LEU A 59 -1.03 -16.16 2.31
C LEU A 59 -1.35 -14.66 2.43
N THR A 60 -1.09 -13.91 1.36
CA THR A 60 -1.36 -12.47 1.33
C THR A 60 -2.23 -12.11 0.14
N GLU A 61 -3.29 -11.34 0.41
CA GLU A 61 -4.02 -10.62 -0.62
C GLU A 61 -3.07 -9.64 -1.34
N ASN A 62 -3.27 -9.47 -2.63
CA ASN A 62 -2.47 -8.57 -3.47
C ASN A 62 -2.90 -7.10 -3.30
N ARG A 63 -3.06 -6.67 -2.04
CA ARG A 63 -3.56 -5.36 -1.66
C ARG A 63 -2.72 -4.77 -0.54
N MET A 64 -2.06 -3.65 -0.82
CA MET A 64 -1.31 -2.89 0.18
C MET A 64 -2.22 -1.85 0.84
N ILE A 65 -2.13 -1.74 2.17
CA ILE A 65 -2.92 -0.79 2.97
C ILE A 65 -2.00 -0.01 3.90
N PHE A 66 -2.19 1.31 3.92
CA PHE A 66 -1.49 2.18 4.84
C PHE A 66 -2.03 2.00 6.26
N ARG A 67 -1.16 1.58 7.17
CA ARG A 67 -1.54 1.14 8.52
C ARG A 67 -1.03 2.06 9.62
N ARG A 68 0.22 2.49 9.53
CA ARG A 68 0.93 3.27 10.56
C ARG A 68 1.92 4.21 9.90
N CYS A 69 2.22 5.31 10.58
CA CYS A 69 3.32 6.20 10.20
C CYS A 69 3.88 6.90 11.43
N CYS A 70 5.10 7.40 11.30
CA CYS A 70 5.75 8.23 12.31
C CYS A 70 6.10 9.57 11.68
N MET A 71 5.69 10.67 12.32
CA MET A 71 6.07 12.03 11.91
C MET A 71 6.56 12.78 13.13
N SER A 72 7.73 13.43 13.04
CA SER A 72 8.30 14.27 14.11
C SER A 72 8.21 13.62 15.51
N ASP A 73 8.66 12.36 15.63
CA ASP A 73 8.64 11.53 16.86
C ASP A 73 7.26 11.09 17.37
N THR A 74 6.20 11.41 16.61
CA THR A 74 4.83 10.97 16.92
C THR A 74 4.44 9.79 16.04
N LEU A 75 4.18 8.64 16.67
CA LEU A 75 3.66 7.45 16.00
C LEU A 75 2.13 7.49 15.93
N TYR A 76 1.58 7.32 14.73
CA TYR A 76 0.16 7.26 14.46
C TYR A 76 -0.28 5.83 14.12
N GLY A 77 -1.46 5.43 14.59
CA GLY A 77 -2.04 4.10 14.33
C GLY A 77 -1.56 2.99 15.28
N GLU A 78 -1.00 3.34 16.44
CA GLU A 78 -0.49 2.37 17.42
C GLU A 78 -1.60 1.46 17.97
N ASN A 79 -2.69 2.05 18.46
CA ASN A 79 -3.76 1.33 19.17
C ASN A 79 -4.66 0.47 18.27
N ASN A 80 -5.07 0.97 17.11
CA ASN A 80 -6.05 0.31 16.25
C ASN A 80 -5.42 -0.33 14.99
N GLY A 81 -4.11 -0.13 14.79
CA GLY A 81 -3.42 -0.55 13.57
C GLY A 81 -3.96 0.13 12.32
N ASP A 82 -4.55 1.33 12.43
CA ASP A 82 -5.08 2.10 11.30
C ASP A 82 -4.88 3.60 11.57
N ALA A 83 -3.81 4.16 11.00
CA ALA A 83 -3.44 5.56 11.16
C ALA A 83 -4.51 6.51 10.63
N LEU A 84 -5.29 6.11 9.63
CA LEU A 84 -6.32 6.95 9.03
C LEU A 84 -7.51 7.21 9.97
N LYS A 85 -7.67 6.38 11.02
CA LYS A 85 -8.69 6.53 12.04
C LYS A 85 -8.14 7.12 13.34
N ASP A 86 -6.85 7.43 13.39
CA ASP A 86 -6.21 7.97 14.58
C ASP A 86 -6.65 9.43 14.77
N ALA A 87 -7.30 9.71 15.91
CA ALA A 87 -7.77 11.06 16.25
C ALA A 87 -6.61 12.07 16.23
N ARG A 88 -5.41 11.68 16.68
CA ARG A 88 -4.25 12.58 16.71
C ARG A 88 -3.83 13.02 15.31
N LEU A 89 -3.91 12.11 14.34
CA LEU A 89 -3.58 12.42 12.95
C LEU A 89 -4.67 13.31 12.33
N LEU A 90 -5.94 12.99 12.58
CA LEU A 90 -7.08 13.76 12.06
C LEU A 90 -7.15 15.18 12.64
N ASP A 91 -6.82 15.34 13.92
CA ASP A 91 -6.73 16.64 14.59
C ASP A 91 -5.60 17.47 13.98
N ALA A 92 -4.43 16.87 13.79
CA ALA A 92 -3.29 17.56 13.21
C ALA A 92 -3.49 17.90 11.72
N VAL A 93 -4.19 17.05 10.96
CA VAL A 93 -4.67 17.36 9.60
C VAL A 93 -5.61 18.57 9.64
N SER A 94 -6.54 18.60 10.59
CA SER A 94 -7.51 19.70 10.74
C SER A 94 -6.83 21.02 11.17
N CYS A 95 -5.75 20.95 11.94
CA CYS A 95 -4.91 22.10 12.32
C CYS A 95 -3.98 22.59 11.19
N ASN A 96 -3.94 21.91 10.04
CA ASN A 96 -3.09 22.24 8.91
C ASN A 96 -1.59 22.33 9.27
N ASP A 97 -1.11 21.34 10.02
CA ASP A 97 0.29 21.29 10.45
C ASP A 97 1.24 21.23 9.22
N PRO A 98 2.21 22.15 9.09
CA PRO A 98 3.15 22.16 7.97
C PRO A 98 3.97 20.89 7.83
N ASP A 99 4.22 20.14 8.90
CA ASP A 99 4.98 18.89 8.82
C ASP A 99 4.16 17.78 8.18
N ILE A 100 2.85 17.73 8.46
CA ILE A 100 1.91 16.80 7.83
C ILE A 100 1.72 17.14 6.36
N VAL A 101 1.58 18.43 6.02
CA VAL A 101 1.46 18.86 4.62
C VAL A 101 2.66 18.37 3.82
N LYS A 102 3.88 18.54 4.33
CA LYS A 102 5.10 18.08 3.66
C LYS A 102 5.19 16.55 3.59
N PHE A 103 4.79 15.85 4.64
CA PHE A 103 4.74 14.39 4.66
C PHE A 103 3.75 13.84 3.62
N LEU A 104 2.54 14.36 3.55
CA LEU A 104 1.54 13.92 2.57
C LEU A 104 1.92 14.35 1.13
N THR A 105 2.63 15.47 0.97
CA THR A 105 3.19 15.89 -0.32
C THR A 105 4.16 14.84 -0.89
N LEU A 106 4.95 14.19 -0.03
CA LEU A 106 5.86 13.09 -0.40
C LEU A 106 5.11 11.86 -0.94
N PHE A 107 3.87 11.62 -0.51
CA PHE A 107 3.06 10.51 -1.01
C PHE A 107 2.48 10.77 -2.39
N LEU A 108 2.29 12.03 -2.76
CA LEU A 108 1.66 12.39 -4.02
C LEU A 108 2.71 12.63 -5.10
N ILE A 109 3.58 13.62 -4.95
CA ILE A 109 4.43 14.15 -6.04
C ILE A 109 5.28 13.08 -6.76
N PRO A 110 5.99 12.17 -6.07
CA PRO A 110 6.88 11.22 -6.74
C PRO A 110 6.16 10.15 -7.56
N ASN A 111 4.85 9.96 -7.38
CA ASN A 111 4.11 8.79 -7.86
C ASN A 111 3.38 8.98 -9.20
N PHE A 112 3.44 10.16 -9.83
CA PHE A 112 2.59 10.47 -10.98
C PHE A 112 3.29 10.33 -12.33
N SER A 113 2.93 9.26 -13.05
CA SER A 113 3.19 9.09 -14.48
C SER A 113 2.26 9.93 -15.35
N ASN A 114 2.77 10.42 -16.49
CA ASN A 114 2.07 11.33 -17.39
C ASN A 114 0.87 10.64 -18.08
N GLY A 115 -0.34 10.84 -17.56
CA GLY A 115 -1.58 10.43 -18.22
C GLY A 115 -2.77 11.14 -17.58
N GLY A 116 -3.44 12.01 -18.34
CA GLY A 116 -4.44 12.99 -17.88
C GLY A 116 -5.78 12.45 -17.36
N THR A 117 -5.78 11.34 -16.65
CA THR A 117 -6.93 10.87 -15.88
C THR A 117 -6.46 10.65 -14.45
N ILE A 118 -7.10 11.28 -13.47
CA ILE A 118 -6.85 11.11 -12.03
C ILE A 118 -7.35 9.73 -11.59
N THR A 119 -6.83 8.68 -12.21
CA THR A 119 -6.84 7.34 -11.65
C THR A 119 -5.61 7.26 -10.76
N TYR A 120 -5.82 6.88 -9.49
CA TYR A 120 -4.79 6.63 -8.48
C TYR A 120 -3.90 5.42 -8.85
N GLN A 121 -3.60 5.22 -10.13
CA GLN A 121 -2.77 4.15 -10.64
C GLN A 121 -1.31 4.59 -10.52
N ALA A 122 -0.65 4.05 -9.50
CA ALA A 122 0.78 4.20 -9.34
C ALA A 122 1.53 3.04 -9.99
N GLN A 123 2.85 3.16 -10.12
CA GLN A 123 3.69 2.12 -10.72
C GLN A 123 3.83 0.88 -9.82
N SER A 124 3.45 1.01 -8.55
CA SER A 124 3.49 -0.06 -7.54
C SER A 124 2.31 0.03 -6.59
N GLN A 125 1.85 -1.11 -6.08
CA GLN A 125 0.75 -1.20 -5.09
C GLN A 125 1.04 -0.44 -3.80
N VAL A 126 2.32 -0.38 -3.40
CA VAL A 126 2.74 0.41 -2.23
C VAL A 126 2.44 1.88 -2.47
N GLU A 127 2.74 2.37 -3.67
CA GLU A 127 2.52 3.77 -4.04
C GLU A 127 1.03 4.09 -4.14
N GLU A 128 0.24 3.19 -4.73
CA GLU A 128 -1.22 3.32 -4.77
C GLU A 128 -1.82 3.43 -3.35
N ALA A 129 -1.33 2.61 -2.42
CA ALA A 129 -1.76 2.68 -1.02
C ALA A 129 -1.44 4.03 -0.36
N LEU A 130 -0.28 4.63 -0.68
CA LEU A 130 0.15 5.93 -0.16
C LEU A 130 -0.67 7.09 -0.75
N VAL A 131 -0.90 7.10 -2.06
CA VAL A 131 -1.72 8.13 -2.72
C VAL A 131 -3.18 8.04 -2.24
N THR A 132 -3.68 6.81 -2.07
CA THR A 132 -5.01 6.56 -1.48
C THR A 132 -5.10 7.05 -0.03
N ALA A 133 -4.05 6.84 0.77
CA ALA A 133 -3.98 7.34 2.14
C ALA A 133 -4.00 8.87 2.20
N ALA A 134 -3.23 9.54 1.34
CA ALA A 134 -3.21 11.00 1.24
C ALA A 134 -4.59 11.56 0.88
N SER A 135 -5.29 10.93 -0.08
CA SER A 135 -6.66 11.31 -0.46
C SER A 135 -7.63 11.24 0.72
N LYS A 136 -7.54 10.18 1.52
CA LYS A 136 -8.35 10.01 2.74
C LYS A 136 -8.03 11.03 3.84
N LEU A 137 -6.84 11.63 3.81
CA LEU A 137 -6.40 12.70 4.71
C LEU A 137 -6.60 14.10 4.10
N ASN A 138 -7.57 14.24 3.20
CA ASN A 138 -7.92 15.50 2.52
C ASN A 138 -6.79 16.12 1.68
N MET A 139 -5.80 15.34 1.25
CA MET A 139 -4.79 15.78 0.30
C MET A 139 -4.97 15.14 -1.07
N VAL A 140 -5.21 15.95 -2.09
CA VAL A 140 -5.49 15.48 -3.45
C VAL A 140 -4.68 16.27 -4.46
N LEU A 141 -4.08 15.58 -5.43
CA LEU A 141 -3.53 16.22 -6.61
C LEU A 141 -4.68 16.67 -7.52
N VAL A 142 -4.79 17.98 -7.75
CA VAL A 142 -5.86 18.58 -8.55
C VAL A 142 -5.53 18.53 -10.04
N SER A 143 -4.34 18.98 -10.39
CA SER A 143 -3.89 19.06 -11.78
C SER A 143 -2.37 18.92 -11.85
N LYS A 144 -1.89 18.45 -13.00
CA LYS A 144 -0.48 18.39 -13.34
C LYS A 144 -0.32 18.81 -14.78
N ASP A 145 0.40 19.90 -15.02
CA ASP A 145 0.91 20.22 -16.35
C ASP A 145 2.32 19.63 -16.52
N SER A 146 2.98 19.94 -17.64
CA SER A 146 4.30 19.37 -17.98
C SER A 146 5.33 19.50 -16.85
N ASN A 147 5.35 20.65 -16.17
CA ASN A 147 6.31 20.96 -15.11
C ASN A 147 5.67 21.50 -13.83
N THR A 148 4.34 21.65 -13.75
CA THR A 148 3.65 22.23 -12.59
C THR A 148 2.70 21.20 -11.99
N ALA A 149 2.72 21.06 -10.67
CA ALA A 149 1.81 20.20 -9.92
C ALA A 149 0.98 21.08 -8.96
N GLU A 150 -0.34 20.94 -9.04
CA GLU A 150 -1.30 21.60 -8.15
C GLU A 150 -1.83 20.58 -7.15
N ILE A 151 -1.54 20.80 -5.88
CA ILE A 151 -2.04 19.96 -4.78
C ILE A 151 -3.01 20.77 -3.95
N SER A 152 -4.14 20.16 -3.59
CA SER A 152 -5.11 20.72 -2.65
C SER A 152 -5.02 19.95 -1.34
N PHE A 153 -4.84 20.66 -0.23
CA PHE A 153 -4.93 20.12 1.12
C PHE A 153 -5.93 20.94 1.93
N ASN A 154 -6.97 20.29 2.46
CA ASN A 154 -8.06 20.98 3.18
C ASN A 154 -8.63 22.20 2.44
N SER A 155 -8.75 22.12 1.11
CA SER A 155 -9.17 23.22 0.22
C SER A 155 -8.15 24.36 0.03
N CYS A 156 -6.98 24.30 0.67
CA CYS A 156 -5.86 25.18 0.40
C CYS A 156 -5.01 24.62 -0.74
N LYS A 157 -4.70 25.45 -1.73
CA LYS A 157 -3.95 25.04 -2.92
C LYS A 157 -2.46 25.38 -2.79
N PHE A 158 -1.63 24.41 -3.16
CA PHE A 158 -0.18 24.49 -3.22
C PHE A 158 0.28 24.21 -4.64
N TYR A 159 1.22 25.02 -5.12
CA TYR A 159 1.77 24.92 -6.47
C TYR A 159 3.26 24.59 -6.38
N TYR A 160 3.65 23.52 -7.06
CA TYR A 160 5.02 23.05 -7.10
C TYR A 160 5.49 22.96 -8.56
N ASP A 161 6.64 23.56 -8.86
CA ASP A 161 7.34 23.30 -10.11
C ASP A 161 8.17 22.04 -9.95
N LEU A 162 7.88 21.01 -10.75
CA LEU A 162 8.66 19.79 -10.84
C LEU A 162 9.91 20.06 -11.69
N LEU A 163 11.07 20.03 -11.05
CA LEU A 163 12.36 20.28 -11.71
C LEU A 163 12.97 18.97 -12.26
N ASP A 164 12.91 17.90 -11.47
CA ASP A 164 13.46 16.61 -11.87
C ASP A 164 12.82 15.45 -11.08
N ILE A 165 12.75 14.28 -11.70
CA ILE A 165 12.33 13.02 -11.05
C ILE A 165 13.45 12.01 -11.20
N LEU A 166 14.00 11.59 -10.07
CA LEU A 166 14.91 10.47 -9.97
C LEU A 166 14.13 9.21 -9.65
N GLU A 167 13.75 8.49 -10.70
CA GLU A 167 12.98 7.25 -10.62
C GLU A 167 13.61 6.21 -9.67
N PHE A 168 12.76 5.30 -9.20
CA PHE A 168 13.20 4.18 -8.40
C PHE A 168 14.17 3.28 -9.19
N ASN A 169 15.27 2.89 -8.56
CA ASN A 169 16.20 1.91 -9.11
C ASN A 169 16.54 0.90 -8.00
N SER A 170 16.58 -0.40 -8.35
CA SER A 170 16.94 -1.51 -7.45
C SER A 170 18.29 -1.32 -6.75
N ASP A 171 19.26 -0.66 -7.40
CA ASP A 171 20.56 -0.36 -6.80
C ASP A 171 20.45 0.75 -5.73
N ARG A 172 19.58 1.73 -5.97
CA ARG A 172 19.39 2.90 -5.09
C ARG A 172 18.40 2.63 -3.96
N LYS A 173 17.44 1.71 -4.17
CA LYS A 173 16.31 1.37 -3.28
C LYS A 173 15.52 2.59 -2.78
N ARG A 174 15.48 3.66 -3.57
CA ARG A 174 14.75 4.90 -3.28
C ARG A 174 14.36 5.63 -4.55
N MET A 175 13.33 6.46 -4.45
CA MET A 175 12.86 7.40 -5.45
C MET A 175 12.97 8.82 -4.87
N SER A 176 13.35 9.78 -5.70
CA SER A 176 13.44 11.18 -5.29
C SER A 176 12.83 12.11 -6.33
N ALA A 177 12.22 13.20 -5.88
CA ALA A 177 11.72 14.26 -6.75
C ALA A 177 12.29 15.61 -6.29
N VAL A 178 12.77 16.40 -7.22
CA VAL A 178 13.22 17.78 -6.99
C VAL A 178 12.08 18.70 -7.38
N VAL A 179 11.56 19.44 -6.40
CA VAL A 179 10.47 20.39 -6.62
C VAL A 179 10.85 21.77 -6.13
N LYS A 180 10.26 22.79 -6.73
CA LYS A 180 10.33 24.17 -6.25
C LYS A 180 8.94 24.60 -5.81
N ASP A 181 8.82 24.97 -4.54
CA ASP A 181 7.60 25.58 -4.04
C ASP A 181 7.46 26.98 -4.66
N VAL A 182 6.36 27.20 -5.38
CA VAL A 182 6.11 28.46 -6.10
C VAL A 182 5.85 29.60 -5.11
N GLN A 183 5.26 29.31 -3.95
CA GLN A 183 4.92 30.34 -2.96
C GLN A 183 6.16 30.79 -2.19
N SER A 184 6.99 29.86 -1.72
CA SER A 184 8.19 30.20 -0.95
C SER A 184 9.45 30.43 -1.81
N GLY A 185 9.43 29.98 -3.07
CA GLY A 185 10.59 29.99 -3.97
C GLY A 185 11.68 28.97 -3.59
N LYS A 186 11.48 28.17 -2.54
CA LYS A 186 12.46 27.21 -2.05
C LYS A 186 12.46 25.94 -2.89
N ILE A 187 13.66 25.41 -3.13
CA ILE A 187 13.84 24.10 -3.76
C ILE A 187 13.86 23.04 -2.66
N LEU A 188 13.08 21.98 -2.86
CA LEU A 188 12.91 20.86 -1.96
C LEU A 188 13.27 19.56 -2.68
N LEU A 189 14.08 18.73 -2.05
CA LEU A 189 14.34 17.36 -2.48
C LEU A 189 13.47 16.43 -1.63
N LEU A 190 12.45 15.85 -2.24
CA LEU A 190 11.58 14.84 -1.63
C LEU A 190 12.16 13.46 -1.94
N SER A 191 12.37 12.62 -0.93
CA SER A 191 12.91 11.27 -1.12
C SER A 191 12.17 10.25 -0.27
N LYS A 192 11.78 9.13 -0.89
CA LYS A 192 11.13 7.98 -0.24
C LYS A 192 11.81 6.69 -0.68
N GLY A 193 11.88 5.68 0.18
CA GLY A 193 12.66 4.46 -0.08
C GLY A 193 12.95 3.68 1.19
N ALA A 194 13.73 2.62 1.06
CA ALA A 194 14.07 1.76 2.19
C ALA A 194 14.91 2.50 3.25
N ASP A 195 14.70 2.15 4.51
CA ASP A 195 15.39 2.72 5.66
C ASP A 195 16.92 2.67 5.47
N GLU A 196 17.47 1.55 5.00
CA GLU A 196 18.92 1.41 4.83
C GLU A 196 19.47 2.30 3.70
N ALA A 197 18.62 2.68 2.74
CA ALA A 197 19.00 3.59 1.66
C ALA A 197 18.86 5.06 2.06
N ILE A 198 17.97 5.36 3.00
CA ILE A 198 17.64 6.71 3.41
C ILE A 198 18.47 7.15 4.62
N LEU A 199 18.52 6.34 5.68
CA LEU A 199 19.14 6.68 6.96
C LEU A 199 20.61 7.13 6.86
N PRO A 200 21.48 6.51 6.04
CA PRO A 200 22.87 6.97 5.92
C PRO A 200 23.02 8.36 5.28
N ARG A 201 21.97 8.91 4.68
CA ARG A 201 21.96 10.21 4.00
C ARG A 201 21.32 11.31 4.85
N CYS A 202 20.78 10.94 6.00
CA CYS A 202 20.33 11.88 7.01
C CYS A 202 21.53 12.55 7.68
N HIS A 203 21.40 13.83 8.03
CA HIS A 203 22.42 14.49 8.83
C HIS A 203 22.51 13.85 10.22
N GLN A 204 23.73 13.65 10.73
CA GLN A 204 23.92 13.11 12.08
C GLN A 204 23.43 14.13 13.10
N GLY A 205 22.45 13.74 13.93
CA GLY A 205 21.88 14.58 15.00
C GLY A 205 20.48 15.15 14.74
N THR A 206 19.94 15.00 13.53
CA THR A 206 18.59 15.51 13.16
C THR A 206 17.43 14.57 13.49
N TRP A 207 17.60 13.61 14.40
CA TRP A 207 16.43 12.97 15.04
C TRP A 207 15.65 13.95 15.90
N TYR A 208 16.20 15.16 16.18
CA TYR A 208 15.66 16.06 17.21
C TYR A 208 15.65 17.57 16.90
N ASN A 209 16.05 18.08 15.73
CA ASN A 209 15.87 19.52 15.46
C ASN A 209 16.01 19.93 13.99
N ARG A 210 14.95 20.59 13.50
CA ARG A 210 14.80 21.59 12.42
C ARG A 210 15.83 21.73 11.27
N GLU A 211 15.19 21.90 10.11
CA GLU A 211 15.58 22.66 8.91
C GLU A 211 16.49 21.98 7.86
N ASN A 212 15.82 21.52 6.79
CA ASN A 212 16.32 21.25 5.42
C ASN A 212 16.57 19.81 4.97
N CYS A 213 16.20 18.78 5.73
CA CYS A 213 16.00 17.44 5.16
C CYS A 213 14.81 16.77 5.85
N ILE A 214 13.67 16.76 5.17
CA ILE A 214 12.51 16.00 5.62
C ILE A 214 12.64 14.62 5.03
N VAL A 215 13.10 13.71 5.88
CA VAL A 215 13.24 12.31 5.59
C VAL A 215 12.22 11.59 6.47
N PHE A 216 11.24 10.94 5.87
CA PHE A 216 10.37 10.00 6.55
C PHE A 216 10.42 8.64 5.85
N MET A 217 10.48 7.59 6.67
CA MET A 217 10.41 6.17 6.29
C MET A 217 9.20 5.86 5.41
#